data_AF-A0A8J4DV71-F1
#
_entry.id   AF-A0A8J4DV71-F1
#
_cell.length_a   1.000
_cell.length_b   1.000
_cell.length_c   1.000
_cell.angle_alpha   90.00
_cell.angle_beta   90.00
_cell.angle_gamma   90.00
#
_symmetry.space_group_name_H-M   'P 1'
#
loop_
_entity.id
_entity.type
_entity.pdbx_description
1 polymer ?
#
loop_
_entity_poly.entity_id
_entity_poly.type
_entity_poly.pdbx_seq_one_letter_code
_entity_poly.pdbx_strand_id
1 'polypeptide(L)'
;MNKKEWLAVPGGVAERLRALHDATGLNGKDFAERLGWHPSKVSRIRAGQIFPSADDVTAWATAAGVPQAKDDLLTLLAAAELLRRDFRQRMAQGQAGVQRDYNRLVADSTVIRYFDTAWIPGFLQTRAYARRVFEEMQELHGGREDIDEAVAVRLERQRYLHDRTKMFDLLIDEPVLHRNVYPAEIMEPQLHYLLTWLDAPNVRVAVLPMRGGHRRMPQNSFQMYDGIVVLDLFHGEVDCDAELYSRVMDDMLEIAATGADARALIRRAVDAVTG
;
A
#
# COMPACT_ATOMS: atom_id res chain seq x y z
N MET A 1 -2.47 -13.75 8.16
CA MET A 1 -3.07 -13.10 9.36
C MET A 1 -4.58 -13.30 9.33
N ASN A 2 -5.16 -13.96 10.33
CA ASN A 2 -6.59 -14.29 10.39
C ASN A 2 -7.41 -13.02 10.66
N LYS A 3 -8.63 -12.93 10.11
CA LYS A 3 -9.66 -11.91 10.36
C LYS A 3 -9.85 -11.51 11.84
N LYS A 4 -9.45 -12.37 12.79
CA LYS A 4 -9.49 -12.17 14.25
C LYS A 4 -8.33 -11.32 14.83
N GLU A 5 -7.19 -11.21 14.16
CA GLU A 5 -5.97 -10.60 14.74
C GLU A 5 -5.94 -9.06 14.66
N TRP A 6 -6.76 -8.46 13.79
CA TRP A 6 -6.71 -7.03 13.45
C TRP A 6 -7.34 -6.06 14.45
N LEU A 7 -8.36 -6.51 15.20
CA LEU A 7 -8.98 -5.71 16.25
C LEU A 7 -8.30 -5.89 17.61
N ALA A 8 -7.47 -6.92 17.73
CA ALA A 8 -6.76 -7.30 18.95
C ALA A 8 -5.28 -6.86 18.95
N VAL A 9 -4.89 -5.98 18.01
CA VAL A 9 -3.56 -5.35 17.99
C VAL A 9 -3.36 -4.56 19.29
N PRO A 10 -2.18 -4.64 19.94
CA PRO A 10 -1.87 -3.86 21.13
C PRO A 10 -2.18 -2.37 20.94
N GLY A 11 -3.01 -1.79 21.80
CA GLY A 11 -3.49 -0.41 21.72
C GLY A 11 -4.68 -0.17 20.78
N GLY A 12 -5.23 -1.21 20.15
CA GLY A 12 -6.32 -1.12 19.18
C GLY A 12 -7.72 -0.92 19.80
N VAL A 13 -8.71 -0.65 18.93
CA VAL A 13 -10.10 -0.31 19.33
C VAL A 13 -10.73 -1.37 20.25
N ALA A 14 -10.61 -2.66 19.95
CA ALA A 14 -11.25 -3.69 20.80
C ALA A 14 -10.56 -3.85 22.16
N GLU A 15 -9.25 -3.62 22.25
CA GLU A 15 -8.55 -3.60 23.53
C GLU A 15 -8.98 -2.40 24.37
N ARG A 16 -9.08 -1.21 23.77
CA ARG A 16 -9.53 0.00 24.47
C ARG A 16 -10.97 -0.13 24.96
N LEU A 17 -11.88 -0.65 24.13
CA LEU A 17 -13.27 -0.93 24.53
C LEU A 17 -13.36 -2.02 25.63
N ARG A 18 -12.50 -3.04 25.58
CA ARG A 18 -12.41 -4.08 26.61
C ARG A 18 -11.93 -3.49 27.93
N ALA A 19 -10.89 -2.66 27.92
CA ALA A 19 -10.40 -1.98 29.11
C ALA A 19 -11.46 -1.08 29.75
N LEU A 20 -12.22 -0.33 28.94
CA LEU A 20 -13.33 0.49 29.43
C LEU A 20 -14.46 -0.33 30.04
N HIS A 21 -14.80 -1.47 29.42
CA HIS A 21 -15.77 -2.40 29.99
C HIS A 21 -15.29 -2.96 31.33
N ASP A 22 -14.05 -3.44 31.38
CA ASP A 22 -13.51 -4.10 32.58
C ASP A 22 -13.40 -3.13 33.76
N ALA A 23 -13.14 -1.85 33.50
CA ALA A 23 -13.15 -0.79 34.50
C ALA A 23 -14.53 -0.53 35.13
N THR A 24 -15.63 -0.96 34.52
CA THR A 24 -16.98 -0.81 35.10
C THR A 24 -17.28 -1.82 36.21
N GLY A 25 -16.53 -2.92 36.28
CA GLY A 25 -16.83 -4.06 37.15
C GLY A 25 -18.06 -4.88 36.74
N LEU A 26 -18.75 -4.53 35.65
CA LEU A 26 -19.91 -5.27 35.15
C LEU A 26 -19.48 -6.52 34.39
N ASN A 27 -20.25 -7.60 34.51
CA ASN A 27 -20.08 -8.74 33.62
C ASN A 27 -20.68 -8.44 32.23
N GLY A 28 -20.32 -9.24 31.22
CA GLY A 28 -20.73 -8.98 29.84
C GLY A 28 -22.25 -9.04 29.58
N LYS A 29 -23.03 -9.69 30.46
CA LYS A 29 -24.50 -9.73 30.36
C LYS A 29 -25.10 -8.41 30.86
N ASP A 30 -24.65 -7.95 32.03
CA ASP A 30 -25.16 -6.73 32.66
C ASP A 30 -24.76 -5.48 31.86
N PHE A 31 -23.55 -5.48 31.28
CA PHE A 31 -23.13 -4.40 30.39
C PHE A 31 -23.93 -4.37 29.08
N ALA A 32 -24.29 -5.55 28.55
CA ALA A 32 -25.14 -5.64 27.36
C ALA A 32 -26.57 -5.14 27.64
N GLU A 33 -27.12 -5.47 28.81
CA GLU A 33 -28.42 -4.97 29.27
C GLU A 33 -28.43 -3.44 29.37
N ARG A 34 -27.37 -2.85 29.94
CA ARG A 34 -27.20 -1.40 30.02
C ARG A 34 -27.15 -0.71 28.64
N LEU A 35 -26.63 -1.40 27.62
CA LEU A 35 -26.58 -0.93 26.23
C LEU A 35 -27.87 -1.22 25.45
N GLY A 36 -28.80 -2.02 26.00
CA GLY A 36 -29.95 -2.54 25.25
C GLY A 36 -29.54 -3.51 24.13
N TRP A 37 -28.40 -4.18 24.26
CA TRP A 37 -27.85 -5.06 23.23
C TRP A 37 -27.93 -6.54 23.61
N HIS A 38 -27.87 -7.41 22.62
CA HIS A 38 -27.69 -8.84 22.85
C HIS A 38 -26.26 -9.13 23.39
N PRO A 39 -26.07 -9.98 24.43
CA PRO A 39 -24.74 -10.26 25.01
C PRO A 39 -23.68 -10.75 24.01
N SER A 40 -24.11 -11.47 22.98
CA SER A 40 -23.21 -11.92 21.90
C SER A 40 -22.59 -10.78 21.09
N LYS A 41 -23.23 -9.59 21.02
CA LYS A 41 -22.63 -8.41 20.37
C LYS A 41 -21.48 -7.87 21.20
N VAL A 42 -21.70 -7.68 22.51
CA VAL A 42 -20.67 -7.22 23.46
C VAL A 42 -19.47 -8.17 23.47
N SER A 43 -19.72 -9.48 23.57
CA SER A 43 -18.65 -10.50 23.56
C SER A 43 -17.82 -10.46 22.27
N ARG A 44 -18.48 -10.41 21.11
CA ARG A 44 -17.78 -10.37 19.81
C ARG A 44 -17.02 -9.07 19.56
N ILE A 45 -17.50 -7.93 20.06
CA ILE A 45 -16.76 -6.65 20.00
C ILE A 45 -15.53 -6.72 20.92
N ARG A 46 -15.66 -7.16 22.18
CA ARG A 46 -14.52 -7.32 23.12
C ARG A 46 -13.46 -8.28 22.57
N ALA A 47 -13.89 -9.33 21.90
CA ALA A 47 -13.00 -10.32 21.28
C ALA A 47 -12.41 -9.88 19.94
N GLY A 48 -12.72 -8.67 19.45
CA GLY A 48 -12.24 -8.20 18.15
C GLY A 48 -12.76 -9.02 16.95
N GLN A 49 -13.91 -9.68 17.11
CA GLN A 49 -14.52 -10.51 16.07
C GLN A 49 -15.52 -9.73 15.20
N ILE A 50 -16.08 -8.64 15.73
CA ILE A 50 -16.98 -7.73 15.02
C ILE A 50 -16.47 -6.31 15.16
N PHE A 51 -16.49 -5.59 14.04
CA PHE A 51 -16.13 -4.19 13.98
C PHE A 51 -17.30 -3.33 14.48
N PRO A 52 -17.13 -2.53 15.54
CA PRO A 52 -18.20 -1.67 16.07
C PRO A 52 -18.46 -0.50 15.12
N SER A 53 -19.70 -0.01 15.03
CA SER A 53 -19.99 1.27 14.38
C SER A 53 -19.57 2.47 15.25
N ALA A 54 -19.59 3.68 14.69
CA ALA A 54 -19.40 4.92 15.47
C ALA A 54 -20.46 5.07 16.58
N ASP A 55 -21.70 4.67 16.30
CA ASP A 55 -22.79 4.65 17.29
C ASP A 55 -22.51 3.62 18.39
N ASP A 56 -21.98 2.45 18.02
CA ASP A 56 -21.60 1.42 18.98
C ASP A 56 -20.51 1.93 19.93
N VAL A 57 -19.48 2.60 19.40
CA VAL A 57 -18.39 3.19 20.20
C VAL A 57 -18.92 4.28 21.14
N THR A 58 -19.81 5.14 20.62
CA THR A 58 -20.43 6.22 21.40
C THR A 58 -21.28 5.68 22.55
N ALA A 59 -22.12 4.67 22.27
CA ALA A 59 -22.93 4.00 23.27
C ALA A 59 -22.06 3.29 24.32
N TRP A 60 -20.98 2.64 23.88
CA TRP A 60 -20.04 1.94 24.76
C TRP A 60 -19.35 2.88 25.75
N ALA A 61 -18.79 4.01 25.27
CA ALA A 61 -18.14 5.01 26.11
C ALA A 61 -19.11 5.58 27.16
N THR A 62 -20.36 5.81 26.75
CA THR A 62 -21.43 6.30 27.63
C THR A 62 -21.82 5.24 28.68
N ALA A 63 -22.02 3.99 28.28
CA ALA A 63 -22.34 2.90 29.20
C ALA A 63 -21.19 2.57 30.17
N ALA A 64 -19.95 2.81 29.75
CA ALA A 64 -18.76 2.70 30.59
C ALA A 64 -18.58 3.88 31.57
N GLY A 65 -19.40 4.93 31.49
CA GLY A 65 -19.30 6.10 32.36
C GLY A 65 -18.15 7.05 32.02
N VAL A 66 -17.57 6.94 30.81
CA VAL A 66 -16.47 7.79 30.32
C VAL A 66 -16.81 8.36 28.94
N PRO A 67 -17.87 9.18 28.81
CA PRO A 67 -18.27 9.74 27.52
C PRO A 67 -17.16 10.56 26.85
N GLN A 68 -16.24 11.15 27.62
CA GLN A 68 -15.09 11.89 27.11
C GLN A 68 -14.07 11.02 26.33
N ALA A 69 -14.07 9.70 26.53
CA ALA A 69 -13.20 8.79 25.78
C ALA A 69 -13.70 8.56 24.34
N LYS A 70 -14.90 9.04 24.00
CA LYS A 70 -15.54 8.85 22.69
C LYS A 70 -14.65 9.36 21.56
N ASP A 71 -14.13 10.58 21.64
CA ASP A 71 -13.44 11.21 20.51
C ASP A 71 -12.12 10.50 20.18
N ASP A 72 -11.37 10.09 21.21
CA ASP A 72 -10.17 9.26 21.06
C ASP A 72 -10.51 7.89 20.46
N LEU A 73 -11.59 7.25 20.93
CA LEU A 73 -12.04 5.97 20.41
C LEU A 73 -12.55 6.06 18.97
N LEU A 74 -13.22 7.15 18.61
CA LEU A 74 -13.68 7.41 17.24
C LEU A 74 -12.50 7.71 16.32
N THR A 75 -11.46 8.38 16.81
CA THR A 75 -10.19 8.58 16.09
C THR A 75 -9.51 7.24 15.83
N LEU A 76 -9.41 6.38 16.85
CA LEU A 76 -8.88 5.02 16.71
C LEU A 76 -9.77 4.16 15.79
N LEU A 77 -11.10 4.32 15.86
CA LEU A 77 -12.04 3.63 14.99
C LEU A 77 -11.87 4.06 13.54
N ALA A 78 -11.72 5.35 13.27
CA ALA A 78 -11.49 5.88 11.93
C ALA A 78 -10.18 5.36 11.35
N ALA A 79 -9.09 5.36 12.13
CA ALA A 79 -7.82 4.74 11.73
C ALA A 79 -7.99 3.23 11.42
N ALA A 80 -8.73 2.50 12.26
CA ALA A 80 -9.01 1.09 12.03
C ALA A 80 -9.98 0.85 10.85
N GLU A 81 -10.89 1.79 10.55
CA GLU A 81 -11.81 1.72 9.41
C GLU A 81 -11.07 1.97 8.09
N LEU A 82 -10.16 2.95 8.06
CA LEU A 82 -9.30 3.23 6.90
C LEU A 82 -8.50 1.97 6.53
N LEU A 83 -7.89 1.31 7.51
CA LEU A 83 -7.15 0.05 7.31
C LEU A 83 -8.05 -1.14 6.93
N ARG A 84 -9.33 -1.15 7.34
CA ARG A 84 -10.27 -2.28 7.14
C ARG A 84 -11.04 -2.21 5.82
N ARG A 85 -11.40 -1.00 5.36
CA ARG A 85 -12.16 -0.81 4.12
C ARG A 85 -11.31 -1.11 2.90
N ASP A 86 -10.05 -0.75 2.97
CA ASP A 86 -9.11 -0.81 1.87
C ASP A 86 -8.78 -2.24 1.41
N PHE A 87 -8.25 -3.11 2.27
CA PHE A 87 -7.84 -4.46 1.85
C PHE A 87 -9.03 -5.37 1.47
N ARG A 88 -10.16 -5.26 2.18
CA ARG A 88 -11.29 -6.21 2.05
C ARG A 88 -12.23 -5.87 0.88
N GLN A 89 -12.40 -4.59 0.54
CA GLN A 89 -13.11 -4.21 -0.69
C GLN A 89 -12.22 -4.44 -1.92
N ARG A 90 -10.92 -4.11 -1.86
CA ARG A 90 -9.98 -4.32 -2.97
C ARG A 90 -9.87 -5.79 -3.39
N MET A 91 -9.68 -6.70 -2.43
CA MET A 91 -9.67 -8.15 -2.71
C MET A 91 -11.02 -8.70 -3.19
N ALA A 92 -12.14 -8.05 -2.87
CA ALA A 92 -13.47 -8.46 -3.34
C ALA A 92 -13.77 -8.01 -4.79
N GLN A 93 -13.06 -6.99 -5.29
CA GLN A 93 -13.17 -6.52 -6.68
C GLN A 93 -12.22 -7.24 -7.65
N GLY A 94 -11.31 -8.06 -7.14
CA GLY A 94 -10.19 -8.64 -7.90
C GLY A 94 -9.15 -7.58 -8.30
N GLN A 95 -7.94 -8.02 -8.66
CA GLN A 95 -6.84 -7.12 -9.05
C GLN A 95 -7.21 -6.13 -10.16
N ALA A 96 -8.05 -6.50 -11.12
CA ALA A 96 -8.52 -5.55 -12.14
C ALA A 96 -9.25 -4.34 -11.54
N GLY A 97 -10.07 -4.53 -10.49
CA GLY A 97 -10.72 -3.44 -9.75
C GLY A 97 -9.71 -2.54 -9.07
N VAL A 98 -8.74 -3.14 -8.37
CA VAL A 98 -7.64 -2.40 -7.71
C VAL A 98 -6.86 -1.57 -8.72
N GLN A 99 -6.53 -2.14 -9.88
CA GLN A 99 -5.81 -1.40 -10.92
C GLN A 99 -6.65 -0.25 -11.51
N ARG A 100 -7.99 -0.39 -11.58
CA ARG A 100 -8.88 0.70 -12.02
C ARG A 100 -8.90 1.86 -11.03
N ASP A 101 -8.89 1.58 -9.73
CA ASP A 101 -8.84 2.62 -8.70
C ASP A 101 -7.53 3.41 -8.77
N TYR A 102 -6.40 2.71 -8.94
CA TYR A 102 -5.12 3.37 -9.22
C TYR A 102 -5.13 4.18 -10.53
N ASN A 103 -5.79 3.69 -11.59
CA ASN A 103 -5.90 4.46 -12.84
C ASN A 103 -6.68 5.77 -12.64
N ARG A 104 -7.64 5.81 -11.72
CA ARG A 104 -8.36 7.05 -11.34
C ARG A 104 -7.47 8.00 -10.55
N LEU A 105 -6.72 7.49 -9.56
CA LEU A 105 -5.74 8.30 -8.82
C LEU A 105 -4.75 8.98 -9.77
N VAL A 106 -4.20 8.25 -10.75
CA VAL A 106 -3.31 8.84 -11.76
C VAL A 106 -4.02 9.84 -12.65
N ALA A 107 -5.28 9.56 -13.03
CA ALA A 107 -6.08 10.47 -13.86
C ALA A 107 -6.22 11.83 -13.19
N ASP A 108 -6.48 11.82 -11.88
CA ASP A 108 -6.79 13.01 -11.10
C ASP A 108 -5.54 13.73 -10.58
N SER A 109 -4.37 13.10 -10.65
CA SER A 109 -3.11 13.68 -10.14
C SER A 109 -2.24 14.40 -11.16
N THR A 110 -1.52 15.43 -10.70
CA THR A 110 -0.54 16.16 -11.54
C THR A 110 0.90 15.73 -11.29
N VAL A 111 1.20 15.29 -10.07
CA VAL A 111 2.52 14.78 -9.68
C VAL A 111 2.34 13.37 -9.13
N ILE A 112 3.06 12.43 -9.74
CA ILE A 112 3.05 11.02 -9.37
C ILE A 112 4.48 10.66 -8.98
N ARG A 113 4.66 10.13 -7.76
CA ARG A 113 5.97 9.62 -7.32
C ARG A 113 5.82 8.17 -6.92
N TYR A 114 6.77 7.32 -7.30
CA TYR A 114 6.73 5.89 -6.98
C TYR A 114 8.13 5.43 -6.67
N PHE A 115 8.30 4.92 -5.45
CA PHE A 115 9.46 4.14 -5.05
C PHE A 115 9.10 2.68 -4.78
N ASP A 116 9.86 1.75 -5.36
CA ASP A 116 9.65 0.32 -5.12
C ASP A 116 10.97 -0.39 -4.78
N THR A 117 10.94 -1.17 -3.70
CA THR A 117 12.09 -1.96 -3.19
C THR A 117 12.02 -3.42 -3.57
N ALA A 118 10.92 -3.88 -4.19
CA ALA A 118 10.70 -5.28 -4.51
C ALA A 118 10.50 -5.52 -6.01
N TRP A 119 9.88 -4.58 -6.72
CA TRP A 119 9.47 -4.74 -8.11
C TRP A 119 9.86 -3.55 -8.96
N ILE A 120 9.95 -3.72 -10.28
CA ILE A 120 9.97 -2.57 -11.18
C ILE A 120 8.65 -1.80 -11.02
N PRO A 121 8.66 -0.46 -10.86
CA PRO A 121 7.43 0.33 -10.72
C PRO A 121 6.41 0.01 -11.81
N GLY A 122 5.15 -0.20 -11.43
CA GLY A 122 4.08 -0.67 -12.34
C GLY A 122 3.93 0.10 -13.66
N PHE A 123 4.21 1.40 -13.66
CA PHE A 123 4.22 2.24 -14.87
C PHE A 123 5.27 1.83 -15.90
N LEU A 124 6.38 1.27 -15.44
CA LEU A 124 7.51 0.87 -16.25
C LEU A 124 7.55 -0.65 -16.48
N GLN A 125 6.50 -1.40 -16.11
CA GLN A 125 6.45 -2.84 -16.34
C GLN A 125 6.06 -3.16 -17.80
N THR A 126 6.74 -4.11 -18.40
CA THR A 126 6.29 -4.76 -19.64
C THR A 126 5.10 -5.68 -19.34
N ARG A 127 4.34 -6.05 -20.38
CA ARG A 127 3.23 -7.00 -20.24
C ARG A 127 3.65 -8.32 -19.58
N ALA A 128 4.79 -8.88 -19.99
CA ALA A 128 5.28 -10.16 -19.48
C ALA A 128 5.65 -10.06 -17.99
N TYR A 129 6.35 -8.99 -17.59
CA TYR A 129 6.70 -8.75 -16.20
C TYR A 129 5.44 -8.51 -15.34
N ALA A 130 4.53 -7.65 -15.80
CA ALA A 130 3.27 -7.38 -15.10
C ALA A 130 2.44 -8.65 -14.88
N ARG A 131 2.39 -9.56 -15.86
CA ARG A 131 1.73 -10.86 -15.72
C ARG A 131 2.32 -11.67 -14.57
N ARG A 132 3.65 -11.80 -14.52
CA ARG A 132 4.34 -12.55 -13.45
C ARG A 132 4.05 -11.96 -12.07
N VAL A 133 3.91 -10.63 -11.97
CA VAL A 133 3.49 -9.96 -10.73
C VAL A 133 2.16 -10.46 -10.24
N PHE A 134 1.16 -10.46 -11.12
CA PHE A 134 -0.18 -10.87 -10.75
C PHE A 134 -0.28 -12.37 -10.47
N GLU A 135 0.45 -13.20 -11.22
CA GLU A 135 0.53 -14.64 -10.95
C GLU A 135 1.07 -14.92 -9.54
N GLU A 136 2.16 -14.26 -9.14
CA GLU A 136 2.75 -14.40 -7.81
C GLU A 136 1.81 -13.91 -6.70
N MET A 137 1.17 -12.75 -6.91
CA MET A 137 0.20 -12.21 -5.95
C MET A 137 -1.04 -13.11 -5.83
N GLN A 138 -1.49 -13.70 -6.93
CA GLN A 138 -2.62 -14.62 -6.93
C GLN A 138 -2.29 -15.92 -6.20
N GLU A 139 -1.09 -16.48 -6.42
CA GLU A 139 -0.59 -17.66 -5.70
C GLU A 139 -0.52 -17.41 -4.19
N LEU A 140 0.01 -16.25 -3.78
CA LEU A 140 0.14 -15.89 -2.37
C LEU A 140 -1.21 -15.73 -1.66
N HIS A 141 -2.20 -15.14 -2.35
CA HIS A 141 -3.49 -14.78 -1.75
C HIS A 141 -4.63 -15.76 -2.06
N GLY A 142 -4.38 -16.80 -2.86
CA GLY A 142 -5.38 -17.81 -3.23
C GLY A 142 -6.52 -17.27 -4.09
N GLY A 143 -6.26 -16.21 -4.88
CA GLY A 143 -7.24 -15.54 -5.74
C GLY A 143 -7.64 -16.37 -6.97
N ARG A 144 -8.77 -16.02 -7.59
CA ARG A 144 -9.23 -16.54 -8.90
C ARG A 144 -9.44 -15.37 -9.86
N GLU A 145 -8.44 -14.53 -9.98
CA GLU A 145 -8.54 -13.28 -10.70
C GLU A 145 -8.27 -13.50 -12.19
N ASP A 146 -8.88 -12.67 -13.03
CA ASP A 146 -8.50 -12.60 -14.43
C ASP A 146 -7.21 -11.79 -14.55
N ILE A 147 -6.09 -12.52 -14.65
CA ILE A 147 -4.76 -11.93 -14.79
C ILE A 147 -4.66 -11.09 -16.06
N ASP A 148 -5.32 -11.51 -17.14
CA ASP A 148 -5.25 -10.81 -18.43
C ASP A 148 -5.95 -9.45 -18.34
N GLU A 149 -7.11 -9.40 -17.68
CA GLU A 149 -7.81 -8.15 -17.37
C GLU A 149 -6.94 -7.26 -16.46
N ALA A 150 -6.40 -7.79 -15.37
CA ALA A 150 -5.58 -7.03 -14.43
C ALA A 150 -4.33 -6.43 -15.11
N VAL A 151 -3.65 -7.21 -15.95
CA VAL A 151 -2.52 -6.76 -16.76
C VAL A 151 -2.95 -5.67 -17.74
N ALA A 152 -4.06 -5.86 -18.46
CA ALA A 152 -4.55 -4.87 -19.41
C ALA A 152 -4.85 -3.53 -18.73
N VAL A 153 -5.55 -3.55 -17.58
CA VAL A 153 -5.86 -2.34 -16.82
C VAL A 153 -4.60 -1.66 -16.30
N ARG A 154 -3.61 -2.41 -15.78
CA ARG A 154 -2.33 -1.83 -15.35
C ARG A 154 -1.59 -1.18 -16.51
N LEU A 155 -1.54 -1.83 -17.67
CA LEU A 155 -0.86 -1.28 -18.85
C LEU A 155 -1.57 -0.06 -19.44
N GLU A 156 -2.90 0.05 -19.28
CA GLU A 156 -3.65 1.24 -19.70
C GLU A 156 -3.09 2.51 -19.03
N ARG A 157 -2.65 2.40 -17.77
CA ARG A 157 -2.07 3.50 -17.00
C ARG A 157 -0.84 4.11 -17.66
N GLN A 158 -0.10 3.35 -18.47
CA GLN A 158 1.12 3.83 -19.13
C GLN A 158 0.84 4.97 -20.12
N ARG A 159 -0.40 5.11 -20.61
CA ARG A 159 -0.78 6.25 -21.46
C ARG A 159 -0.52 7.60 -20.79
N TYR A 160 -0.60 7.67 -19.46
CA TYR A 160 -0.35 8.90 -18.71
C TYR A 160 1.13 9.31 -18.70
N LEU A 161 2.07 8.41 -18.97
CA LEU A 161 3.49 8.79 -19.10
C LEU A 161 3.73 9.73 -20.28
N HIS A 162 2.84 9.72 -21.28
CA HIS A 162 2.88 10.63 -22.42
C HIS A 162 2.15 11.96 -22.18
N ASP A 163 1.40 12.09 -21.08
CA ASP A 163 0.69 13.31 -20.72
C ASP A 163 1.66 14.33 -20.13
N ARG A 164 2.01 15.36 -20.91
CA ARG A 164 2.97 16.39 -20.50
C ARG A 164 2.45 17.35 -19.42
N THR A 165 1.18 17.25 -19.04
CA THR A 165 0.63 17.98 -17.89
C THR A 165 0.91 17.29 -16.56
N LYS A 166 1.43 16.05 -16.60
CA LYS A 166 1.74 15.23 -15.43
C LYS A 166 3.23 15.00 -15.31
N MET A 167 3.75 15.05 -14.08
CA MET A 167 5.14 14.76 -13.75
C MET A 167 5.26 13.43 -13.01
N PHE A 168 6.26 12.63 -13.39
CA PHE A 168 6.52 11.33 -12.79
C PHE A 168 7.93 11.26 -12.20
N ASP A 169 8.03 10.91 -10.93
CA ASP A 169 9.27 10.53 -10.27
C ASP A 169 9.25 9.04 -9.94
N LEU A 170 9.91 8.25 -10.79
CA LEU A 170 9.92 6.79 -10.70
C LEU A 170 11.31 6.35 -10.21
N LEU A 171 11.41 6.13 -8.90
CA LEU A 171 12.63 5.72 -8.24
C LEU A 171 12.66 4.20 -8.08
N ILE A 172 13.75 3.58 -8.53
CA ILE A 172 13.96 2.14 -8.47
C ILE A 172 15.09 1.86 -7.50
N ASP A 173 14.90 1.00 -6.51
CA ASP A 173 16.01 0.52 -5.68
C ASP A 173 16.93 -0.39 -6.53
N GLU A 174 18.24 -0.11 -6.61
CA GLU A 174 19.18 -0.86 -7.46
C GLU A 174 19.10 -2.39 -7.28
N PRO A 175 18.93 -2.95 -6.06
CA PRO A 175 18.72 -4.40 -5.88
C PRO A 175 17.57 -4.98 -6.70
N VAL A 176 16.52 -4.22 -7.00
CA VAL A 176 15.40 -4.66 -7.84
C VAL A 176 15.86 -4.99 -9.25
N LEU A 177 16.83 -4.24 -9.80
CA LEU A 177 17.36 -4.48 -11.14
C LEU A 177 18.11 -5.83 -11.23
N HIS A 178 18.64 -6.30 -10.10
CA HIS A 178 19.46 -7.51 -10.01
C HIS A 178 18.73 -8.71 -9.39
N ARG A 179 17.52 -8.51 -8.86
CA ARG A 179 16.64 -9.61 -8.45
C ARG A 179 16.13 -10.29 -9.73
N ASN A 180 16.90 -11.25 -10.21
CA ASN A 180 16.54 -12.14 -11.33
C ASN A 180 15.43 -13.13 -10.90
N VAL A 181 14.31 -12.61 -10.39
CA VAL A 181 13.16 -13.40 -9.92
C VAL A 181 12.37 -14.02 -11.08
N TYR A 182 12.52 -13.48 -12.30
CA TYR A 182 11.90 -14.01 -13.51
C TYR A 182 12.95 -14.49 -14.52
N PRO A 183 12.56 -15.40 -15.44
CA PRO A 183 13.43 -15.86 -16.51
C PRO A 183 13.99 -14.70 -17.35
N ALA A 184 15.17 -14.93 -17.95
CA ALA A 184 15.89 -13.92 -18.72
C ALA A 184 15.05 -13.35 -19.87
N GLU A 185 14.23 -14.17 -20.52
CA GLU A 185 13.32 -13.76 -21.60
C GLU A 185 12.23 -12.75 -21.15
N ILE A 186 12.01 -12.59 -19.85
CA ILE A 186 11.13 -11.57 -19.26
C ILE A 186 11.97 -10.39 -18.76
N MET A 187 13.08 -10.67 -18.08
CA MET A 187 13.91 -9.66 -17.42
C MET A 187 14.67 -8.78 -18.41
N GLU A 188 15.26 -9.34 -19.48
CA GLU A 188 16.01 -8.55 -20.46
C GLU A 188 15.12 -7.52 -21.17
N PRO A 189 13.95 -7.88 -21.77
CA PRO A 189 13.04 -6.89 -22.35
C PRO A 189 12.54 -5.86 -21.32
N GLN A 190 12.33 -6.29 -20.07
CA GLN A 190 11.92 -5.40 -18.99
C GLN A 190 12.98 -4.33 -18.70
N LEU A 191 14.24 -4.71 -18.56
CA LEU A 191 15.33 -3.76 -18.28
C LEU A 191 15.60 -2.85 -19.48
N HIS A 192 15.52 -3.38 -20.71
CA HIS A 192 15.57 -2.56 -21.92
C HIS A 192 14.43 -1.53 -21.99
N TYR A 193 13.22 -1.88 -21.54
CA TYR A 193 12.10 -0.97 -21.51
C TYR A 193 12.34 0.21 -20.55
N LEU A 194 13.07 0.03 -19.44
CA LEU A 194 13.46 1.17 -18.58
C LEU A 194 14.31 2.19 -19.33
N LEU A 195 15.21 1.72 -20.20
CA LEU A 195 16.12 2.58 -20.95
C LEU A 195 15.40 3.52 -21.94
N THR A 196 14.17 3.19 -22.36
CA THR A 196 13.39 4.02 -23.29
C THR A 196 12.78 5.24 -22.62
N TRP A 197 12.66 5.23 -21.28
CA TRP A 197 12.03 6.31 -20.51
C TRP A 197 13.02 7.28 -19.88
N LEU A 198 14.32 6.96 -19.88
CA LEU A 198 15.37 7.80 -19.25
C LEU A 198 15.43 9.24 -19.79
N ASP A 199 15.05 9.44 -21.05
CA ASP A 199 15.13 10.73 -21.74
C ASP A 199 13.76 11.42 -21.89
N ALA A 200 12.72 10.91 -21.24
CA ALA A 200 11.38 11.49 -21.32
C ALA A 200 11.27 12.77 -20.47
N PRO A 201 10.76 13.89 -21.02
CA PRO A 201 10.84 15.21 -20.37
C PRO A 201 9.98 15.36 -19.09
N ASN A 202 8.95 14.54 -18.93
CA ASN A 202 8.05 14.56 -17.77
C ASN A 202 8.15 13.29 -16.91
N VAL A 203 9.12 12.40 -17.20
CA VAL A 203 9.32 11.15 -16.46
C VAL A 203 10.78 11.07 -16.03
N ARG A 204 11.01 11.26 -14.73
CA ARG A 204 12.31 11.02 -14.10
C ARG A 204 12.37 9.55 -13.67
N VAL A 205 13.07 8.74 -14.46
CA VAL A 205 13.50 7.40 -14.02
C VAL A 205 14.84 7.53 -13.31
N ALA A 206 14.85 7.24 -12.02
CA ALA A 206 16.03 7.32 -11.16
C ALA A 206 16.30 5.97 -10.51
N VAL A 207 17.57 5.69 -10.22
CA VAL A 207 17.99 4.46 -9.54
C VAL A 207 18.66 4.83 -8.23
N LEU A 208 18.14 4.36 -7.11
CA LEU A 208 18.76 4.50 -5.80
C LEU A 208 19.91 3.47 -5.70
N PRO A 209 21.18 3.88 -5.69
CA PRO A 209 22.29 2.94 -5.78
C PRO A 209 22.46 2.13 -4.48
N MET A 210 22.93 0.89 -4.55
CA MET A 210 23.21 0.06 -3.37
C MET A 210 24.28 0.67 -2.45
N ARG A 211 25.17 1.50 -3.02
CA ARG A 211 26.30 2.14 -2.34
C ARG A 211 26.24 3.63 -2.59
N GLY A 212 26.48 4.45 -1.56
CA GLY A 212 26.48 5.91 -1.76
C GLY A 212 26.32 6.78 -0.52
N GLY A 213 26.36 6.22 0.70
CA GLY A 213 26.18 7.02 1.92
C GLY A 213 24.73 7.48 2.09
N HIS A 214 23.81 6.52 2.05
CA HIS A 214 22.37 6.73 2.21
C HIS A 214 22.03 7.55 3.47
N ARG A 215 21.42 8.72 3.30
CA ARG A 215 20.85 9.49 4.41
C ARG A 215 19.68 8.75 5.06
N ARG A 216 18.94 7.98 4.26
CA ARG A 216 17.77 7.19 4.65
C ARG A 216 17.85 5.83 4.00
N MET A 217 17.62 4.77 4.78
CA MET A 217 17.49 3.42 4.23
C MET A 217 16.06 3.21 3.70
N PRO A 218 15.88 2.66 2.50
CA PRO A 218 14.60 2.13 2.04
C PRO A 218 13.99 1.14 3.05
N GLN A 219 12.78 1.41 3.53
CA GLN A 219 12.09 0.50 4.46
C GLN A 219 10.96 -0.28 3.79
N ASN A 220 10.23 0.35 2.87
CA ASN A 220 9.08 -0.22 2.17
C ASN A 220 8.87 0.51 0.84
N SER A 221 8.14 -0.13 -0.08
CA SER A 221 7.66 0.50 -1.31
C SER A 221 6.51 1.47 -0.98
N PHE A 222 6.40 2.54 -1.75
CA PHE A 222 5.31 3.52 -1.62
C PHE A 222 5.04 4.27 -2.92
N GLN A 223 3.80 4.72 -3.06
CA GLN A 223 3.30 5.49 -4.20
C GLN A 223 2.69 6.79 -3.69
N MET A 224 2.90 7.88 -4.41
CA MET A 224 2.38 9.21 -4.10
C MET A 224 1.60 9.76 -5.29
N TYR A 225 0.43 10.31 -5.01
CA TYR A 225 -0.51 10.90 -5.96
C TYR A 225 -0.89 12.28 -5.44
N ASP A 226 -0.14 13.30 -5.84
CA ASP A 226 -0.11 14.62 -5.21
C ASP A 226 0.01 14.54 -3.66
N GLY A 227 -1.08 14.81 -2.93
CA GLY A 227 -1.12 14.79 -1.46
C GLY A 227 -1.50 13.44 -0.84
N ILE A 228 -1.64 12.38 -1.63
CA ILE A 228 -2.02 11.04 -1.15
C ILE A 228 -0.78 10.13 -1.21
N VAL A 229 -0.54 9.34 -0.16
CA VAL A 229 0.55 8.37 -0.13
C VAL A 229 0.05 6.99 0.30
N VAL A 230 0.38 5.99 -0.50
CA VAL A 230 -0.03 4.59 -0.34
C VAL A 230 1.22 3.74 -0.14
N LEU A 231 1.30 3.02 0.98
CA LEU A 231 2.41 2.10 1.27
C LEU A 231 2.08 0.68 0.81
N ASP A 232 3.00 -0.01 0.13
CA ASP A 232 2.80 -1.41 -0.24
C ASP A 232 3.34 -2.35 0.86
N LEU A 233 2.48 -3.23 1.38
CA LEU A 233 2.79 -4.22 2.40
C LEU A 233 2.27 -5.59 1.98
N PHE A 234 2.92 -6.66 2.42
CA PHE A 234 2.48 -8.04 2.16
C PHE A 234 1.04 -8.35 2.57
N HIS A 235 0.45 -7.57 3.47
CA HIS A 235 -0.91 -7.77 3.94
C HIS A 235 -1.90 -6.70 3.42
N GLY A 236 -1.48 -5.82 2.52
CA GLY A 236 -2.29 -4.72 1.97
C GLY A 236 -1.55 -3.39 1.96
N GLU A 237 -2.29 -2.29 1.80
CA GLU A 237 -1.69 -0.95 1.76
C GLU A 237 -2.28 -0.03 2.82
N VAL A 238 -1.52 1.00 3.21
CA VAL A 238 -1.94 1.98 4.23
C VAL A 238 -1.64 3.41 3.79
N ASP A 239 -2.53 4.34 4.15
CA ASP A 239 -2.31 5.78 4.00
C ASP A 239 -1.33 6.29 5.07
N CYS A 240 -0.57 7.33 4.73
CA CYS A 240 0.41 7.91 5.63
C CYS A 240 0.60 9.42 5.43
N ASP A 241 1.39 10.04 6.31
CA ASP A 241 1.72 11.47 6.27
C ASP A 241 2.46 11.82 4.97
N ALA A 242 1.75 12.53 4.08
CA ALA A 242 2.26 12.90 2.77
C ALA A 242 3.46 13.85 2.83
N GLU A 243 3.53 14.73 3.82
CA GLU A 243 4.68 15.63 3.97
C GLU A 243 5.93 14.86 4.40
N LEU A 244 5.77 13.91 5.31
CA LEU A 244 6.86 13.05 5.74
C LEU A 244 7.41 12.22 4.57
N TYR A 245 6.53 11.56 3.82
CA TYR A 245 6.95 10.72 2.69
C TYR A 245 7.48 11.54 1.51
N SER A 246 7.00 12.76 1.31
CA SER A 246 7.60 13.70 0.36
C SER A 246 9.06 13.99 0.71
N ARG A 247 9.36 14.30 1.99
CA ARG A 247 10.75 14.50 2.45
C ARG A 247 11.61 13.24 2.29
N VAL A 248 11.06 12.07 2.59
CA VAL A 248 11.78 10.79 2.39
C VAL A 248 12.10 10.57 0.92
N MET A 249 11.15 10.82 0.02
CA MET A 249 11.34 10.70 -1.41
C MET A 249 12.39 11.68 -1.91
N ASP A 250 12.34 12.95 -1.47
CA ASP A 250 13.31 13.98 -1.83
C ASP A 250 14.73 13.62 -1.34
N ASP A 251 14.88 13.14 -0.09
CA ASP A 251 16.16 12.66 0.48
C ASP A 251 16.76 11.52 -0.38
N MET A 252 15.93 10.59 -0.84
CA MET A 252 16.37 9.47 -1.68
C MET A 252 16.76 9.92 -3.09
N LEU A 253 15.98 10.85 -3.67
CA LEU A 253 16.25 11.40 -5.00
C LEU A 253 17.50 12.28 -5.05
N GLU A 254 17.87 12.94 -3.94
CA GLU A 254 19.11 13.74 -3.84
C GLU A 254 20.36 12.90 -4.18
N ILE A 255 20.36 11.63 -3.80
CA ILE A 255 21.48 10.70 -3.99
C ILE A 255 21.24 9.66 -5.09
N ALA A 256 20.06 9.70 -5.73
CA ALA A 256 19.72 8.75 -6.78
C ALA A 256 20.53 9.03 -8.05
N ALA A 257 20.97 7.96 -8.70
CA ALA A 257 21.55 8.06 -10.03
C ALA A 257 20.46 8.42 -11.05
N THR A 258 20.77 9.35 -11.94
CA THR A 258 19.88 9.82 -13.02
C THR A 258 20.66 9.88 -14.34
N GLY A 259 19.95 10.03 -15.47
CA GLY A 259 20.57 10.23 -16.78
C GLY A 259 21.59 9.12 -17.14
N ALA A 260 22.85 9.53 -17.39
CA ALA A 260 23.92 8.62 -17.78
C ALA A 260 24.27 7.59 -16.69
N ASP A 261 24.20 7.96 -15.41
CA ASP A 261 24.54 7.06 -14.30
C ASP A 261 23.46 6.00 -14.10
N ALA A 262 22.18 6.40 -14.16
CA ALA A 262 21.05 5.46 -14.18
C ALA A 262 21.14 4.51 -15.38
N ARG A 263 21.48 5.04 -16.57
CA ARG A 263 21.70 4.23 -17.77
C ARG A 263 22.80 3.19 -17.57
N ALA A 264 23.90 3.57 -16.93
CA ALA A 264 25.02 2.67 -16.65
C ALA A 264 24.61 1.56 -15.66
N LEU A 265 23.85 1.89 -14.61
CA LEU A 265 23.29 0.92 -13.66
C LEU A 265 22.37 -0.09 -14.35
N ILE A 266 21.42 0.39 -15.14
CA ILE A 266 20.46 -0.48 -15.84
C ILE A 266 21.18 -1.37 -16.88
N ARG A 267 22.16 -0.85 -17.63
CA ARG A 267 22.94 -1.66 -18.58
C ARG A 267 23.72 -2.78 -17.89
N ARG A 268 24.32 -2.51 -16.72
CA ARG A 268 24.96 -3.58 -15.94
C ARG A 268 24.00 -4.69 -15.55
N ALA A 269 22.75 -4.33 -15.22
CA ALA A 269 21.71 -5.32 -14.94
C ALA A 269 21.32 -6.12 -16.20
N VAL A 270 21.20 -5.47 -17.36
CA VAL A 270 20.95 -6.15 -18.65
C VAL A 270 22.05 -7.18 -18.93
N ASP A 271 23.32 -6.75 -18.88
CA ASP A 271 24.47 -7.62 -19.16
C ASP A 271 24.47 -8.86 -18.25
N ALA A 272 24.12 -8.68 -16.97
CA ALA A 272 24.05 -9.74 -15.97
C ALA A 272 22.88 -10.73 -16.15
N VAL A 273 21.84 -10.37 -16.91
CA VAL A 273 20.73 -11.27 -17.26
C VAL A 273 21.05 -12.08 -18.51
N THR A 274 21.82 -11.50 -19.43
CA THR A 274 22.14 -12.10 -20.75
C THR A 274 23.42 -12.95 -20.75
N GLY A 275 24.30 -12.76 -19.77
CA GLY A 275 25.58 -13.48 -19.63
C GLY A 275 25.50 -14.68 -18.70
#